data_AF-A0A7S1QQK9-F1
#
_entry.id   AF-A0A7S1QQK9-F1
#
_cell.length_a   1.000
_cell.length_b   1.000
_cell.length_c   1.000
_cell.angle_alpha   90.00
_cell.angle_beta   90.00
_cell.angle_gamma   90.00
#
_symmetry.space_group_name_H-M   'P 1'
#
loop_
_entity.id
_entity.type
_entity.pdbx_description
1 polymer ?
#
loop_
_entity_poly.entity_id
_entity_poly.type
_entity_poly.pdbx_seq_one_letter_code
_entity_poly.pdbx_strand_id
1 'polypeptide(L)'
;QECYIYRMLAPILPFRIPKCYFADICRDNTNYILVAEWIAYAQKDWQTSPKPYDILPVAEKFFDFQLDKPRQTDMYYALLRAQARLAAWDRLGLFDGAPD
;
A
#
# COMPACT_ATOMS: atom_id res chain seq x y z
N GLN A 1 -5.40 12.75 7.02
CA GLN A 1 -5.01 12.34 5.65
C GLN A 1 -5.25 10.86 5.42
N GLU A 2 -4.77 9.98 6.28
CA GLU A 2 -4.90 8.53 6.11
C GLU A 2 -6.35 8.02 6.02
N CYS A 3 -7.28 8.50 6.87
CA CYS A 3 -8.69 8.08 6.80
C CYS A 3 -9.37 8.44 5.46
N TYR A 4 -8.93 9.53 4.81
CA TYR A 4 -9.45 9.95 3.50
C TYR A 4 -9.00 8.98 2.40
N ILE A 5 -7.73 8.54 2.44
CA ILE A 5 -7.18 7.57 1.48
C ILE A 5 -7.99 6.28 1.54
N TYR A 6 -8.22 5.74 2.74
CA TYR A 6 -8.97 4.50 2.91
C TYR A 6 -10.45 4.58 2.53
N ARG A 7 -11.07 5.76 2.60
CA ARG A 7 -12.51 5.91 2.36
C ARG A 7 -12.84 6.33 0.93
N MET A 8 -12.05 7.24 0.36
CA MET A 8 -12.32 7.81 -0.96
C MET A 8 -11.46 7.20 -2.06
N LEU A 9 -10.17 6.94 -1.79
CA LEU A 9 -9.25 6.47 -2.83
C LEU A 9 -9.25 4.94 -2.94
N ALA A 10 -9.51 4.21 -1.86
CA ALA A 10 -9.53 2.74 -1.86
C ALA A 10 -10.33 2.08 -2.99
N PRO A 11 -11.54 2.55 -3.34
CA PRO A 11 -12.35 1.91 -4.36
C PRO A 11 -11.84 2.15 -5.79
N ILE A 12 -11.06 3.22 -6.00
CA ILE A 12 -10.64 3.68 -7.33
C ILE A 12 -9.17 3.39 -7.63
N LEU A 13 -8.38 2.90 -6.68
CA LEU A 13 -6.96 2.62 -6.92
C LEU A 13 -6.75 1.29 -7.67
N PRO A 14 -5.78 1.21 -8.61
CA PRO A 14 -5.49 0.01 -9.40
C PRO A 14 -4.71 -1.08 -8.65
N PHE A 15 -4.60 -0.96 -7.34
CA PHE A 15 -3.86 -1.86 -6.48
C PHE A 15 -4.62 -2.05 -5.17
N ARG A 16 -4.40 -3.20 -4.54
CA ARG A 16 -5.04 -3.51 -3.26
C ARG A 16 -4.47 -2.62 -2.18
N ILE A 17 -5.36 -2.08 -1.35
CA ILE A 17 -4.99 -1.40 -0.10
C ILE A 17 -5.68 -2.11 1.08
N PRO A 18 -5.16 -1.99 2.31
CA PRO A 18 -5.82 -2.55 3.48
C PRO A 18 -7.27 -2.04 3.60
N LYS A 19 -8.21 -2.91 3.94
CA LYS A 19 -9.60 -2.47 4.21
C LYS A 19 -9.64 -1.64 5.50
N CYS A 20 -10.38 -0.54 5.50
CA CYS A 20 -10.68 0.22 6.72
C CYS A 20 -12.02 -0.24 7.30
N TYR A 21 -12.01 -0.72 8.54
CA TYR A 21 -13.21 -1.15 9.27
C TYR A 21 -13.83 -0.01 10.10
N PHE A 22 -13.00 0.84 10.69
CA PHE A 22 -13.43 1.98 11.49
C PHE A 22 -12.41 3.12 11.40
N ALA A 23 -12.88 4.35 11.29
CA ALA A 23 -12.04 5.53 11.35
C ALA A 23 -12.83 6.66 12.02
N ASP A 24 -12.28 7.24 13.09
CA ASP A 24 -12.87 8.39 13.78
C ASP A 24 -11.80 9.38 14.21
N ILE A 25 -12.17 10.66 14.18
CA ILE A 25 -11.30 11.80 14.48
C ILE A 25 -12.07 12.74 15.40
N CYS A 26 -11.69 12.77 16.67
CA CYS A 26 -12.19 13.75 17.61
C CYS A 26 -11.20 14.93 17.71
N ARG A 27 -11.61 16.09 17.19
CA ARG A 27 -10.77 17.30 17.19
C ARG A 27 -10.60 17.90 18.58
N ASP A 28 -11.60 17.73 19.45
CA ASP A 28 -11.62 18.34 20.79
C ASP A 28 -10.57 17.73 21.72
N ASN A 29 -10.38 16.42 21.66
CA ASN A 29 -9.40 15.70 22.48
C ASN A 29 -8.20 15.18 21.66
N THR A 30 -8.14 15.49 20.37
CA THR A 30 -7.10 15.01 19.44
C THR A 30 -6.96 13.49 19.39
N ASN A 31 -8.03 12.75 19.64
CA ASN A 31 -8.04 11.30 19.51
C ASN A 31 -8.32 10.91 18.06
N TYR A 32 -7.49 10.02 17.52
CA TYR A 32 -7.59 9.49 16.17
C TYR A 32 -7.56 7.97 16.26
N ILE A 33 -8.67 7.31 15.93
CA ILE A 33 -8.77 5.85 15.94
C ILE A 33 -8.93 5.38 14.51
N LEU A 34 -8.05 4.48 14.08
CA LEU A 34 -8.12 3.80 12.79
C LEU A 34 -8.02 2.28 13.03
N VAL A 35 -9.04 1.56 12.62
CA VAL A 35 -9.07 0.09 12.63
C VAL A 35 -9.07 -0.36 11.17
N ALA A 36 -7.97 -0.98 10.76
CA ALA A 36 -7.77 -1.46 9.40
C ALA A 36 -7.46 -2.97 9.37
N GLU A 37 -7.50 -3.55 8.17
CA GLU A 37 -7.12 -4.92 7.88
C GLU A 37 -5.71 -5.21 8.33
N TRP A 38 -5.57 -6.30 9.10
CA TRP A 38 -4.27 -6.80 9.48
C TRP A 38 -3.65 -7.57 8.30
N ILE A 39 -2.52 -7.07 7.81
CA ILE A 39 -1.74 -7.76 6.78
C ILE A 39 -0.80 -8.75 7.46
N ALA A 40 -0.98 -10.04 7.17
CA ALA A 40 -0.10 -11.10 7.60
C ALA A 40 1.18 -11.11 6.77
N TYR A 41 2.07 -10.14 7.04
CA TYR A 41 3.38 -10.10 6.41
C TYR A 41 4.19 -11.36 6.77
N ALA A 42 4.94 -11.87 5.79
CA ALA A 42 5.97 -12.86 6.05
C ALA A 42 6.99 -12.30 7.05
N GLN A 43 7.62 -13.18 7.83
CA GLN A 43 8.67 -12.74 8.75
C GLN A 43 9.75 -11.97 7.99
N LYS A 44 10.27 -10.91 8.60
CA LYS A 44 11.36 -10.08 8.07
C LYS A 44 12.71 -10.82 8.14
N ASP A 45 12.71 -12.07 7.67
CA ASP A 45 13.91 -12.83 7.40
C ASP A 45 14.11 -12.87 5.89
N TRP A 46 14.89 -11.92 5.40
CA TRP A 46 15.25 -11.80 3.98
C TRP A 46 16.11 -12.97 3.49
N GLN A 47 16.56 -13.86 4.38
CA GLN A 47 17.36 -15.04 4.03
C GLN A 47 16.48 -16.22 3.60
N THR A 48 15.24 -16.28 4.09
CA THR A 48 14.28 -17.30 3.68
C THR A 48 13.69 -16.95 2.32
N SER A 49 13.53 -17.94 1.45
CA SER A 49 12.86 -17.75 0.17
C SER A 49 11.34 -17.67 0.39
N PRO A 50 10.66 -16.59 -0.06
CA PRO A 50 9.23 -16.44 0.10
C PRO A 50 8.48 -17.55 -0.64
N LYS A 51 7.39 -18.00 -0.04
CA LYS A 51 6.47 -18.93 -0.68
C LYS A 51 5.56 -18.18 -1.66
N PRO A 52 5.01 -18.86 -2.67
CA PRO A 52 3.97 -18.27 -3.50
C PRO A 52 2.86 -17.66 -2.63
N TYR A 53 2.45 -16.44 -2.97
CA TYR A 53 1.42 -15.65 -2.26
C TYR A 53 1.83 -15.05 -0.91
N ASP A 54 3.07 -15.21 -0.46
CA ASP A 54 3.57 -14.49 0.71
C ASP A 54 3.58 -12.99 0.46
N ILE A 55 3.07 -12.23 1.43
CA ILE A 55 3.13 -10.77 1.41
C ILE A 55 4.44 -10.35 2.08
N LEU A 56 5.37 -9.84 1.28
CA LEU A 56 6.64 -9.35 1.80
C LEU A 56 6.43 -8.02 2.55
N PRO A 57 7.13 -7.80 3.68
CA PRO A 57 7.16 -6.49 4.29
C PRO A 57 7.80 -5.47 3.34
N VAL A 58 7.46 -4.19 3.50
CA VAL A 58 8.10 -3.13 2.73
C VAL A 58 9.54 -2.96 3.22
N ALA A 59 10.50 -2.85 2.30
CA ALA A 59 11.84 -2.40 2.66
C ALA A 59 11.76 -0.93 3.05
N GLU A 60 12.34 -0.59 4.20
CA GLU A 60 12.32 0.78 4.68
C GLU A 60 13.02 1.73 3.70
N LYS A 61 12.67 3.01 3.77
CA LYS A 61 13.22 4.02 2.87
C LYS A 61 14.75 4.07 3.00
N PHE A 62 15.46 3.82 1.90
CA PHE A 62 16.93 3.72 1.84
C PHE A 62 17.53 2.48 2.54
N PHE A 63 16.73 1.44 2.79
CA PHE A 63 17.18 0.16 3.34
C PHE A 63 17.17 -0.97 2.30
N ASP A 64 17.34 -0.63 1.02
CA ASP A 64 17.46 -1.61 -0.06
C ASP A 64 18.68 -2.53 0.12
N PHE A 65 19.75 -2.05 0.76
CA PHE A 65 20.90 -2.87 1.15
C PHE A 65 20.57 -4.06 2.08
N GLN A 66 19.41 -4.05 2.75
CA GLN A 66 18.95 -5.18 3.58
C GLN A 66 18.34 -6.33 2.76
N LEU A 67 18.00 -6.08 1.50
CA LEU A 67 17.44 -7.07 0.59
C LEU A 67 18.57 -7.82 -0.13
N ASP A 68 18.31 -9.08 -0.48
CA ASP A 68 19.14 -9.84 -1.41
C ASP A 68 19.11 -9.20 -2.82
N LYS A 69 20.21 -9.35 -3.56
CA LYS A 69 20.43 -8.66 -4.84
C LYS A 69 19.25 -8.74 -5.83
N PRO A 70 18.60 -9.90 -6.06
CA PRO A 70 17.43 -9.95 -6.94
C PRO A 70 16.27 -9.09 -6.45
N ARG A 71 15.99 -9.12 -5.14
CA ARG A 71 14.85 -8.40 -4.54
C ARG A 71 15.05 -6.89 -4.48
N GLN A 72 16.30 -6.42 -4.44
CA GLN A 72 16.63 -5.00 -4.56
C GLN A 72 15.98 -4.41 -5.83
N THR A 73 16.17 -5.08 -6.98
CA THR A 73 15.59 -4.63 -8.25
C THR A 73 14.11 -4.92 -8.38
N ASP A 74 13.64 -6.09 -7.91
CA ASP A 74 12.24 -6.50 -8.06
C ASP A 74 11.28 -5.57 -7.34
N MET A 75 11.67 -5.04 -6.18
CA MET A 75 10.89 -4.05 -5.44
C MET A 75 10.64 -2.79 -6.29
N TYR A 76 11.68 -2.26 -6.95
CA TYR A 76 11.54 -1.09 -7.82
C TYR A 76 10.66 -1.40 -9.03
N TYR A 77 10.79 -2.58 -9.64
CA TYR A 77 9.89 -2.98 -10.72
C TYR A 77 8.45 -3.12 -10.26
N ALA A 78 8.20 -3.66 -9.07
CA ALA A 78 6.85 -3.75 -8.50
C ALA A 78 6.23 -2.36 -8.29
N LEU A 79 7.00 -1.43 -7.71
CA LEU A 79 6.58 -0.05 -7.50
C LEU A 79 6.29 0.68 -8.82
N LEU A 80 7.21 0.60 -9.79
CA LEU A 80 7.06 1.22 -11.10
C LEU A 80 5.87 0.64 -11.87
N ARG A 81 5.62 -0.67 -11.78
CA ARG A 81 4.43 -1.30 -12.38
C ARG A 81 3.14 -0.78 -11.73
N ALA A 82 3.11 -0.60 -10.41
CA ALA A 82 1.94 -0.05 -9.72
C ALA A 82 1.69 1.42 -10.13
N GLN A 83 2.75 2.22 -10.21
CA GLN A 83 2.68 3.61 -10.68
C GLN A 83 2.26 3.71 -12.15
N ALA A 84 2.76 2.83 -13.01
CA ALA A 84 2.36 2.78 -14.41
C ALA A 84 0.86 2.45 -14.57
N ARG A 85 0.32 1.55 -13.74
CA ARG A 85 -1.13 1.28 -13.71
C ARG A 85 -1.93 2.50 -13.28
N LEU A 86 -1.45 3.23 -12.26
CA LEU A 86 -2.08 4.47 -11.81
C LEU A 86 -2.12 5.52 -12.93
N ALA A 87 -0.99 5.75 -13.61
CA ALA A 87 -0.91 6.66 -14.74
C ALA A 87 -1.78 6.22 -15.93
N ALA A 88 -1.90 4.91 -16.17
CA ALA A 88 -2.78 4.38 -17.20
C ALA A 88 -4.27 4.62 -16.87
N TRP A 89 -4.67 4.44 -15.60
CA TRP A 89 -6.05 4.68 -15.17
C TRP A 89 -6.45 6.15 -15.26
N ASP A 90 -5.52 7.05 -14.95
CA ASP A 90 -5.67 8.49 -15.14
C ASP A 90 -5.93 8.83 -16.61
N ARG A 91 -5.08 8.33 -17.51
CA ARG A 91 -5.25 8.53 -18.95
C ARG A 91 -6.58 7.97 -19.50
N LEU A 92 -7.16 6.97 -18.86
CA LEU A 92 -8.44 6.38 -19.22
C LEU A 92 -9.65 7.14 -18.63
N GLY A 93 -9.42 8.17 -17.82
CA GLY A 93 -10.49 8.94 -17.15
C GLY A 93 -11.19 8.15 -16.05
N LEU A 94 -10.57 7.09 -15.51
CA LEU A 94 -11.19 6.26 -14.47
C LEU A 94 -11.30 6.99 -13.12
N PHE A 95 -10.55 8.09 -12.94
CA PHE A 95 -10.64 8.94 -11.77
C PHE A 95 -11.68 10.07 -11.90
N ASP A 96 -12.17 10.35 -13.11
CA ASP A 96 -13.07 11.49 -13.37
C ASP A 96 -14.46 11.33 -12.72
N GLY A 97 -14.83 10.10 -12.36
CA GLY A 97 -16.07 9.79 -11.64
C GLY A 97 -15.90 9.67 -10.12
N ALA A 98 -14.71 9.94 -9.57
CA ALA A 98 -14.49 9.89 -8.14
C ALA A 98 -15.21 11.07 -7.46
N PRO A 99 -15.93 10.86 -6.34
CA PRO A 99 -16.55 11.95 -5.60
C PRO A 99 -15.48 12.90 -5.03
N ASP A 100 -15.72 14.20 -5.15
CA ASP A 100 -14.90 15.30 -4.58
C ASP A 100 -14.71 15.20 -3.06
#